data_AF-A0A8T6RB77-F1
#
_entry.id   AF-A0A8T6RB77-F1
#
_cell.length_a   1.000
_cell.length_b   1.000
_cell.length_c   1.000
_cell.angle_alpha   90.00
_cell.angle_beta   90.00
_cell.angle_gamma   90.00
#
_symmetry.space_group_name_H-M   'P 1'
#
loop_
_entity.id
_entity.type
_entity.pdbx_description
1 polymer ?
#
loop_
_entity_poly.entity_id
_entity_poly.type
_entity_poly.pdbx_seq_one_letter_code
_entity_poly.pdbx_strand_id
1 'polypeptide(L)'
;MTPHLSKTKAILIIGIVVFGTILAWAPWMTDDSAIAVVIDALGEGDMMYNYLGESMPLDEVPKNVVRLPFVALVYFPSEAMYIVTFWGGVL
;
A
#
# COMPACT_ATOMS: atom_id res chain seq x y z
N MET A 1 -5.38 -41.88 -11.38
CA MET A 1 -6.41 -41.04 -12.04
C MET A 1 -5.90 -39.61 -12.09
N THR A 2 -5.39 -39.17 -13.23
CA THR A 2 -5.00 -37.77 -13.46
C THR A 2 -6.25 -36.97 -13.80
N PRO A 3 -6.55 -35.87 -13.09
CA PRO A 3 -7.70 -35.04 -13.42
C PRO A 3 -7.43 -34.32 -14.75
N HIS A 4 -8.10 -34.75 -15.82
CA HIS A 4 -8.19 -33.96 -17.05
C HIS A 4 -9.06 -32.75 -16.78
N LEU A 5 -8.45 -31.67 -16.29
CA LEU A 5 -9.12 -30.39 -16.14
C LEU A 5 -9.53 -29.91 -17.54
N SER A 6 -10.83 -29.66 -17.76
CA SER A 6 -11.29 -29.17 -19.06
C SER A 6 -10.62 -27.83 -19.37
N LYS A 7 -10.29 -27.59 -20.66
CA LYS A 7 -9.62 -26.34 -21.09
C LYS A 7 -10.34 -25.09 -20.58
N THR A 8 -11.68 -25.11 -20.56
CA THR A 8 -12.52 -24.04 -20.02
C THR A 8 -12.33 -23.82 -18.53
N LYS A 9 -12.26 -24.90 -17.73
CA LYS A 9 -12.00 -24.83 -16.29
C LYS A 9 -10.59 -24.31 -16.01
N ALA A 10 -9.60 -24.73 -16.80
CA ALA A 10 -8.23 -24.25 -16.70
C ALA A 10 -8.13 -22.73 -16.94
N ILE A 11 -8.75 -22.24 -18.02
CA ILE A 11 -8.78 -20.81 -18.36
C ILE A 11 -9.45 -20.00 -17.24
N LEU A 12 -10.55 -20.49 -16.70
CA LEU A 12 -11.27 -19.80 -15.62
C LEU A 12 -10.41 -19.67 -14.36
N ILE A 13 -9.74 -20.76 -13.96
CA ILE A 13 -8.85 -20.76 -12.78
C ILE A 13 -7.68 -19.81 -13.01
N ILE A 14 -7.04 -19.85 -14.18
CA ILE A 14 -5.95 -18.94 -14.52
C ILE A 14 -6.43 -17.49 -14.47
N GLY A 15 -7.61 -17.20 -15.04
CA GLY A 15 -8.21 -15.88 -14.98
C GLY A 15 -8.43 -15.38 -13.56
N ILE A 16 -8.98 -16.22 -12.68
CA ILE A 16 -9.20 -15.87 -11.27
C ILE A 16 -7.87 -15.65 -10.54
N VAL A 17 -6.87 -16.50 -10.75
CA VAL A 17 -5.56 -16.37 -10.12
C VAL A 17 -4.86 -15.09 -10.57
N VAL A 18 -4.82 -14.83 -11.87
CA VAL A 18 -4.19 -13.63 -12.43
C VAL A 18 -4.91 -12.37 -11.94
N PHE A 19 -6.24 -12.34 -12.04
CA PHE A 19 -7.02 -11.20 -11.61
C PHE A 19 -6.91 -10.96 -10.10
N GLY A 20 -7.02 -12.03 -9.30
CA GLY A 20 -6.84 -11.96 -7.85
C GLY A 20 -5.44 -11.49 -7.45
N THR A 21 -4.39 -11.88 -8.18
CA THR A 21 -3.01 -11.44 -7.90
C THR A 21 -2.82 -9.97 -8.26
N ILE A 22 -3.39 -9.48 -9.37
CA ILE A 22 -3.34 -8.06 -9.74
C ILE A 22 -4.08 -7.21 -8.70
N LEU A 23 -5.25 -7.65 -8.26
CA LEU A 23 -6.00 -6.96 -7.21
C LEU A 23 -5.25 -6.97 -5.88
N ALA A 24 -4.61 -8.09 -5.53
CA ALA A 24 -3.83 -8.22 -4.30
C ALA A 24 -2.66 -7.24 -4.29
N TRP A 25 -1.87 -7.14 -5.35
CA TRP A 25 -0.73 -6.22 -5.35
C TRP A 25 -1.06 -4.78 -5.73
N ALA A 26 -2.32 -4.53 -6.11
CA ALA A 26 -2.88 -3.22 -6.40
C ALA A 26 -1.86 -2.31 -7.11
N PRO A 27 -1.47 -2.61 -8.36
CA PRO A 27 -0.33 -1.95 -9.03
C PRO A 27 -0.49 -0.42 -9.16
N TRP A 28 -1.71 0.10 -9.03
CA TRP A 28 -2.01 1.53 -8.99
C TRP A 28 -1.63 2.20 -7.66
N MET A 29 -1.52 1.45 -6.56
CA MET A 29 -1.03 1.94 -5.28
C MET A 29 0.50 2.02 -5.35
N THR A 30 1.00 3.16 -5.82
CA THR A 30 2.41 3.49 -5.79
C THR A 30 2.87 3.90 -4.40
N ASP A 31 4.17 3.88 -4.14
CA ASP A 31 4.73 4.28 -2.84
C ASP A 31 4.43 5.76 -2.58
N ASP A 32 4.60 6.59 -3.61
CA ASP A 32 4.25 8.02 -3.59
C ASP A 32 2.75 8.23 -3.29
N SER A 33 1.87 7.44 -3.91
CA SER A 33 0.42 7.54 -3.65
C SER A 33 0.06 7.09 -2.23
N ALA A 34 0.71 6.07 -1.69
CA ALA A 34 0.48 5.62 -0.32
C ALA A 34 0.94 6.68 0.69
N ILE A 35 2.10 7.29 0.44
CA ILE A 35 2.60 8.40 1.25
C ILE A 35 1.65 9.60 1.19
N ALA A 36 1.23 10.01 -0.01
CA ALA A 36 0.34 11.15 -0.20
C ALA A 36 -0.99 10.97 0.57
N VAL A 37 -1.58 9.77 0.48
CA VAL A 37 -2.82 9.45 1.19
C VAL A 37 -2.65 9.53 2.71
N VAL A 38 -1.50 9.13 3.24
CA VAL A 38 -1.20 9.26 4.68
C VAL A 38 -0.98 10.72 5.08
N ILE A 39 -0.24 11.51 4.27
CA ILE A 39 -0.02 12.94 4.52
C ILE A 39 -1.36 13.69 4.53
N ASP A 40 -2.23 13.42 3.56
CA ASP A 40 -3.58 14.01 3.47
C ASP A 40 -4.41 13.63 4.71
N ALA A 41 -4.32 12.38 5.16
CA ALA A 41 -5.02 11.92 6.36
C ALA A 41 -4.52 12.57 7.66
N LEU A 42 -3.26 13.01 7.69
CA LEU A 42 -2.66 13.65 8.87
C LEU A 42 -2.99 15.14 8.97
N GLY A 43 -3.29 15.83 7.87
CA GLY A 43 -3.80 17.21 7.91
C GLY A 43 -2.94 18.23 7.15
N GLU A 44 -2.52 17.88 5.93
CA GLU A 44 -1.70 18.67 4.99
C GLU A 44 -0.19 18.69 5.30
N GLY A 45 0.64 18.58 4.25
CA GLY A 45 2.08 18.30 4.31
C GLY A 45 2.95 19.37 4.99
N ASP A 46 2.44 20.59 5.18
CA ASP A 46 3.12 21.68 5.88
C ASP A 46 3.08 21.54 7.41
N MET A 47 2.40 20.51 7.94
CA MET A 47 2.44 20.25 9.37
C MET A 47 3.86 19.93 9.83
N MET A 48 4.31 20.68 10.83
CA MET A 48 5.58 20.45 11.48
C MET A 48 5.52 19.16 12.30
N TYR A 49 6.42 18.24 11.98
CA TYR A 49 6.55 16.94 12.63
C TYR A 49 7.86 16.89 13.43
N ASN A 50 7.87 16.19 14.57
CA ASN A 50 9.04 16.12 15.46
C ASN A 50 9.86 14.87 15.18
N TYR A 51 10.74 14.96 14.19
CA TYR A 51 11.59 13.85 13.82
C TYR A 51 12.88 13.85 14.64
N LEU A 52 13.07 12.83 15.50
CA LEU A 52 14.29 12.66 16.31
C LEU A 52 14.68 13.88 17.17
N GLY A 53 13.72 14.73 17.55
CA GLY A 53 13.97 15.96 18.31
C GLY A 53 14.17 17.21 17.45
N GLU A 54 14.14 17.09 16.12
CA GLU A 54 14.13 18.21 15.18
C GLU A 54 12.73 18.39 14.59
N SER A 55 12.26 19.64 14.57
CA SER A 55 10.98 19.97 13.94
C SER A 55 11.22 20.18 12.44
N MET A 56 10.58 19.36 11.61
CA MET A 56 10.69 19.47 10.16
C MET A 56 9.32 19.27 9.48
N PRO A 57 9.14 19.77 8.24
CA PRO A 57 7.92 19.53 7.46
C PRO A 57 7.64 18.03 7.28
N LEU A 58 6.36 17.64 7.36
CA LEU A 58 5.93 16.23 7.27
C LEU A 58 6.34 15.58 5.94
N ASP A 59 6.37 16.35 4.85
CA ASP A 59 6.81 15.91 3.53
C ASP A 59 8.32 15.61 3.47
N GLU A 60 9.14 16.33 4.24
CA GLU A 60 10.59 16.14 4.35
C GLU A 60 11.01 15.00 5.28
N VAL A 61 10.12 14.55 6.19
CA VAL A 61 10.41 13.39 7.06
C VAL A 61 10.71 12.16 6.20
N PRO A 62 11.82 11.44 6.44
CA PRO A 62 12.12 10.22 5.69
C PRO A 62 11.04 9.16 5.94
N LYS A 63 10.50 8.56 4.87
CA LYS A 63 9.42 7.56 4.94
C LYS A 63 9.90 6.27 4.30
N ASN A 64 9.46 5.13 4.83
CA ASN A 64 9.67 3.84 4.20
C ASN A 64 8.34 3.17 3.89
N VAL A 65 8.21 2.57 2.72
CA VAL A 65 6.98 1.89 2.29
C VAL A 65 7.24 0.40 2.12
N VAL A 66 6.47 -0.42 2.82
CA VAL A 66 6.47 -1.87 2.64
C VAL A 66 5.16 -2.30 2.00
N ARG A 67 5.22 -2.83 0.78
CA ARG A 67 4.04 -3.35 0.09
C ARG A 67 3.70 -4.77 0.51
N LEU A 68 2.43 -4.99 0.78
CA LEU A 68 1.85 -6.28 1.09
C LEU A 68 0.62 -6.52 0.18
N PRO A 69 0.11 -7.76 0.13
CA PRO A 69 -1.19 -7.99 -0.47
C PRO A 69 -2.26 -7.10 0.16
N PHE A 70 -2.97 -6.34 -0.68
CA PHE A 70 -4.09 -5.45 -0.42
C PHE A 70 -3.77 -4.17 0.34
N VAL A 71 -2.52 -3.98 0.80
CA VAL A 71 -2.13 -2.84 1.63
C VAL A 71 -0.68 -2.39 1.39
N ALA A 72 -0.37 -1.14 1.69
CA ALA A 72 0.99 -0.62 1.87
C ALA A 72 1.16 -0.11 3.30
N LEU A 73 2.27 -0.45 3.93
CA LEU A 73 2.66 0.05 5.23
C LEU A 73 3.57 1.25 5.04
N VAL A 74 3.19 2.41 5.55
CA VAL A 74 4.00 3.62 5.52
C VAL A 74 4.58 3.86 6.90
N TYR A 75 5.90 3.76 7.00
CA TYR A 75 6.65 3.92 8.25
C TYR A 75 7.22 5.33 8.34
N PHE A 76 6.87 6.01 9.43
CA PHE A 76 7.52 7.23 9.89
C PHE A 76 8.52 6.82 10.98
N PRO A 77 9.83 6.95 10.71
CA PRO A 77 10.85 6.58 11.68
C PRO A 77 10.63 7.42 12.95
N SER A 78 10.65 6.74 14.10
CA SER A 78 10.47 7.26 15.47
C SER A 78 9.04 7.52 15.98
N GLU A 79 7.99 7.51 15.14
CA GLU A 79 6.65 7.95 15.61
C GLU A 79 5.49 7.01 15.28
N ALA A 80 5.37 6.49 14.05
CA ALA A 80 4.16 5.74 13.67
C ALA A 80 4.32 4.86 12.42
N MET A 81 3.44 3.86 12.32
CA MET A 81 3.21 3.06 11.11
C MET A 81 1.74 3.23 10.72
N TYR A 82 1.50 3.57 9.46
CA TYR A 82 0.15 3.69 8.90
C TYR A 82 -0.10 2.60 7.86
N ILE A 83 -1.32 2.08 7.82
CA ILE A 83 -1.74 1.08 6.84
C ILE A 83 -2.60 1.75 5.77
N VAL A 84 -2.13 1.76 4.53
CA VAL A 84 -2.88 2.21 3.38
C VAL A 84 -3.51 1.02 2.68
N THR A 85 -4.83 0.99 2.55
CA THR A 85 -5.55 -0.10 1.89
C THR A 85 -5.61 0.10 0.37
N PHE A 86 -5.85 -0.97 -0.41
CA PHE A 86 -5.95 -0.89 -1.88
C PHE A 86 -7.08 -0.01 -2.41
N TRP A 87 -8.04 0.33 -1.55
CA TRP A 87 -9.12 1.28 -1.83
C TRP A 87 -8.83 2.70 -1.30
N GLY A 88 -7.62 2.98 -0.83
CA GLY A 88 -7.16 4.30 -0.41
C GLY A 88 -7.56 4.72 1.01
N GLY A 89 -7.94 3.78 1.87
CA GLY A 89 -8.18 4.07 3.29
C GLY A 89 -6.88 4.06 4.11
N VAL A 90 -6.81 4.88 5.16
CA VAL A 90 -5.69 4.91 6.12
C VAL A 90 -6.18 4.37 7.47
N LEU A 91 -5.40 3.46 8.07
CA LEU A 91 -5.61 2.88 9.40
C LEU A 91 -4.37 3.03 10.26
#